data_AF-A0A4U1AK12-F1
#
_entry.id   AF-A0A4U1AK12-F1
#
_cell.length_a   1.000
_cell.length_b   1.000
_cell.length_c   1.000
_cell.angle_alpha   90.00
_cell.angle_beta   90.00
_cell.angle_gamma   90.00
#
_symmetry.space_group_name_H-M   'P 1'
#
loop_
_entity.id
_entity.type
_entity.pdbx_description
1 polymer ?
#
loop_
_entity_poly.entity_id
_entity_poly.type
_entity_poly.pdbx_seq_one_letter_code
_entity_poly.pdbx_strand_id
1 'polypeptide(L)'
;MNSFLTKISQLPSIQKVLFLSTRGDVLFLHDNSEVGEKAEHVSPWHAIIDQLHSPVEAELFFEQGGYYLHSTEIGYLIVGMNGFDRLQNIKAACTQLKAKLSDSTICKKVLLRMLQDADDTHKPQFIMALLPFADEEIAEKLIALLGRNAQVIPQISAKLVGNICQVLGQSASPAARQVLKKILQDHYSGKTVLDNEVRYAAQVAVAQLELALPPETSTASPGTDNPVAKALPETKPPLAASSSLPKSYAAQVPEGPKIEDLLHQGKKGDAIALMLAQIEICAHKKQFDMAEHLRDWILQADSTALREIILAAEIIEEQKNLSISDAYRAVWAKLAGKLSTEEFSSLYHAMVHKHYKTGEIVVDQGQFVSTLFFIDRGKVQLFSASHGGEYALKTLDAGEIFGAETFFDISIWTMSARSLGADISQLTWDRLLSLKESCPAIRTKLMDYCNQFKLTNITFDKPGTTRRRFERVKISGKVAVALVKNIGEESLFGTKGNLIDISRGGLAFSLRFSKKKNAVALLGQDVNVTVRTDLSPHSVQRKGVIKAVQCHDFVGNDYTIHMEFQETLSSAEVSQAIGRIR
;
A
#
# COMPACT_ATOMS: atom_id res chain seq x y z
N MET A 1 -5.41 -11.27 21.99
CA MET A 1 -5.93 -10.73 23.25
C MET A 1 -6.58 -11.79 24.12
N ASN A 2 -7.63 -12.48 23.66
CA ASN A 2 -8.51 -13.35 24.47
C ASN A 2 -7.76 -14.28 25.44
N SER A 3 -6.77 -15.07 24.98
CA SER A 3 -5.96 -15.96 25.84
C SER A 3 -5.17 -15.28 26.98
N PHE A 4 -4.98 -13.95 26.95
CA PHE A 4 -4.47 -13.15 28.07
C PHE A 4 -5.60 -12.73 29.02
N LEU A 5 -6.70 -12.18 28.51
CA LEU A 5 -7.84 -11.74 29.33
C LEU A 5 -8.50 -12.92 30.08
N THR A 6 -8.69 -14.05 29.41
CA THR A 6 -9.20 -15.30 30.02
C THR A 6 -8.27 -15.84 31.12
N LYS A 7 -6.96 -15.59 31.04
CA LYS A 7 -6.02 -15.97 32.12
C LYS A 7 -6.08 -15.03 33.33
N ILE A 8 -6.52 -13.78 33.15
CA ILE A 8 -6.78 -12.86 34.25
C ILE A 8 -8.13 -13.21 34.91
N SER A 9 -9.18 -13.53 34.15
CA SER A 9 -10.49 -13.88 34.71
C SER A 9 -10.55 -15.25 35.41
N GLN A 10 -9.53 -16.10 35.22
CA GLN A 10 -9.34 -17.36 35.94
C GLN A 10 -8.59 -17.21 37.28
N LEU A 11 -8.26 -15.99 37.71
CA LEU A 11 -7.58 -15.76 38.99
C LEU A 11 -8.60 -15.69 40.15
N PRO A 12 -8.37 -16.37 41.29
CA PRO A 12 -9.41 -16.58 42.32
C PRO A 12 -9.83 -15.33 43.11
N SER A 13 -9.09 -14.22 43.01
CA SER A 13 -9.46 -12.93 43.61
C SER A 13 -10.24 -12.01 42.67
N ILE A 14 -10.52 -12.45 41.43
CA ILE A 14 -11.12 -11.65 40.37
C ILE A 14 -12.59 -12.04 40.17
N GLN A 15 -13.47 -11.07 40.42
CA GLN A 15 -14.89 -11.21 40.11
C GLN A 15 -15.19 -10.90 38.65
N LYS A 16 -14.53 -9.86 38.10
CA LYS A 16 -14.93 -9.26 36.82
C LYS A 16 -13.71 -8.79 36.02
N VAL A 17 -13.69 -9.12 34.73
CA VAL A 17 -12.73 -8.59 33.76
C VAL A 17 -13.51 -7.98 32.61
N LEU A 18 -13.34 -6.68 32.40
CA LEU A 18 -14.04 -5.90 31.41
C LEU A 18 -13.03 -5.13 30.57
N PHE A 19 -13.01 -5.36 29.26
CA PHE A 19 -12.21 -4.57 28.32
C PHE A 19 -13.16 -3.69 27.51
N LEU A 20 -12.95 -2.38 27.54
CA LEU A 20 -13.71 -1.40 26.78
C LEU A 20 -12.90 -0.85 25.61
N SER A 21 -13.58 -0.43 24.54
CA SER A 21 -12.98 0.38 23.46
C SER A 21 -12.66 1.80 23.94
N THR A 22 -11.96 2.59 23.13
CA THR A 22 -11.83 4.06 23.31
C THR A 22 -13.17 4.82 23.23
N ARG A 23 -14.27 4.13 22.94
CA ARG A 23 -15.65 4.66 22.86
C ARG A 23 -16.60 4.01 23.90
N GLY A 24 -16.03 3.30 24.88
CA GLY A 24 -16.79 2.60 25.92
C GLY A 24 -17.48 1.30 25.50
N ASP A 25 -17.29 0.82 24.27
CA ASP A 25 -17.88 -0.46 23.82
C ASP A 25 -17.23 -1.65 24.52
N VAL A 26 -18.00 -2.65 24.94
CA VAL A 26 -17.50 -3.87 25.60
C VAL A 26 -16.77 -4.79 24.60
N LEU A 27 -15.44 -4.75 24.56
CA LEU A 27 -14.58 -5.62 23.76
C LEU A 27 -14.26 -6.97 24.43
N PHE A 28 -14.51 -7.11 25.73
CA PHE A 28 -14.47 -8.40 26.44
C PHE A 28 -15.21 -8.24 27.76
N LEU A 29 -16.03 -9.23 28.13
CA LEU A 29 -16.60 -9.34 29.47
C LEU A 29 -16.44 -10.77 29.96
N HIS A 30 -15.90 -10.91 31.17
CA HIS A 30 -16.02 -12.09 32.01
C HIS A 30 -16.53 -11.63 33.37
N ASP A 31 -17.60 -12.25 33.85
CA ASP A 31 -18.20 -11.96 35.16
C ASP A 31 -18.45 -13.29 35.90
N ASN A 32 -18.01 -13.36 37.15
CA ASN A 32 -18.17 -14.50 38.06
C ASN A 32 -19.21 -14.21 39.16
N SER A 33 -19.93 -13.07 39.12
CA SER A 33 -20.97 -12.76 40.10
C SER A 33 -22.26 -13.56 39.85
N GLU A 34 -22.81 -14.20 40.90
CA GLU A 34 -23.88 -15.20 40.79
C GLU A 34 -25.30 -14.62 40.58
N VAL A 35 -25.43 -13.32 40.30
CA VAL A 35 -26.73 -12.62 40.24
C VAL A 35 -27.29 -12.66 38.81
N GLY A 36 -28.31 -13.49 38.61
CA GLY A 36 -28.82 -13.90 37.30
C GLY A 36 -29.66 -12.89 36.50
N GLU A 37 -29.20 -11.65 36.33
CA GLU A 37 -29.78 -10.74 35.32
C GLU A 37 -29.05 -10.90 33.96
N LYS A 38 -29.81 -11.11 32.89
CA LYS A 38 -29.24 -11.30 31.54
C LYS A 38 -28.74 -9.97 30.97
N ALA A 39 -27.50 -9.96 30.50
CA ALA A 39 -26.78 -8.73 30.16
C ALA A 39 -27.27 -8.06 28.84
N GLU A 40 -28.23 -7.13 28.96
CA GLU A 40 -28.51 -6.11 27.93
C GLU A 40 -28.12 -4.68 28.36
N HIS A 41 -27.69 -4.48 29.61
CA HIS A 41 -27.24 -3.16 30.07
C HIS A 41 -25.79 -2.86 29.66
N VAL A 42 -25.65 -1.96 28.67
CA VAL A 42 -24.38 -1.27 28.38
C VAL A 42 -23.90 -0.55 29.65
N SER A 43 -22.66 -0.81 30.05
CA SER A 43 -22.19 -0.54 31.41
C SER A 43 -21.82 0.93 31.64
N PRO A 44 -22.14 1.53 32.81
CA PRO A 44 -21.89 2.96 33.10
C PRO A 44 -20.41 3.35 33.21
N TRP A 45 -19.48 2.39 33.10
CA TRP A 45 -18.03 2.61 33.20
C TRP A 45 -17.47 3.68 32.24
N HIS A 46 -18.04 3.86 31.04
CA HIS A 46 -17.59 4.93 30.13
C HIS A 46 -17.81 6.32 30.75
N ALA A 47 -18.99 6.59 31.29
CA ALA A 47 -19.29 7.87 31.94
C ALA A 47 -18.44 8.12 33.19
N ILE A 48 -18.08 7.05 33.91
CA ILE A 48 -17.15 7.12 35.06
C ILE A 48 -15.73 7.47 34.59
N ILE A 49 -15.23 6.86 33.51
CA ILE A 49 -13.92 7.18 32.91
C ILE A 49 -13.87 8.65 32.43
N ASP A 50 -14.95 9.14 31.82
CA ASP A 50 -15.04 10.52 31.32
C ASP A 50 -15.10 11.54 32.47
N GLN A 51 -15.86 11.26 33.53
CA GLN A 51 -15.90 12.07 34.76
C GLN A 51 -14.56 12.08 35.51
N LEU A 52 -13.76 11.01 35.39
CA LEU A 52 -12.38 10.94 35.88
C LEU A 52 -11.36 11.54 34.88
N HIS A 53 -11.83 12.19 33.81
CA HIS A 53 -11.01 12.84 32.77
C HIS A 53 -10.06 11.89 32.01
N SER A 54 -10.50 10.66 31.71
CA SER A 54 -9.72 9.64 30.98
C SER A 54 -8.35 9.35 31.63
N PRO A 55 -8.33 8.85 32.88
CA PRO A 55 -7.10 8.66 33.64
C PRO A 55 -6.23 7.54 33.05
N VAL A 56 -4.91 7.70 33.05
CA VAL A 56 -3.98 6.70 32.48
C VAL A 56 -4.07 5.36 33.21
N GLU A 57 -4.18 5.38 34.53
CA GLU A 57 -4.63 4.28 35.38
C GLU A 57 -5.43 4.84 36.57
N ALA A 58 -6.28 4.02 37.20
CA ALA A 58 -7.02 4.40 38.40
C ALA A 58 -7.33 3.19 39.30
N GLU A 59 -7.49 3.44 40.60
CA GLU A 59 -7.88 2.45 41.62
C GLU A 59 -9.08 2.98 42.40
N LEU A 60 -10.15 2.18 42.49
CA LEU A 60 -11.41 2.53 43.16
C LEU A 60 -11.73 1.49 44.23
N PHE A 61 -11.94 1.92 45.47
CA PHE A 61 -12.12 1.06 46.64
C PHE A 61 -13.54 1.23 47.22
N PHE A 62 -14.16 0.10 47.59
CA PHE A 62 -15.52 0.02 48.12
C PHE A 62 -15.58 -1.00 49.28
N GLU A 63 -16.65 -0.97 50.09
CA GLU A 63 -16.78 -1.83 51.28
C GLU A 63 -16.80 -3.34 50.97
N GLN A 64 -17.10 -3.72 49.72
CA GLN A 64 -17.19 -5.12 49.25
C GLN A 64 -16.21 -5.45 48.11
N GLY A 65 -15.14 -4.66 47.93
CA GLY A 65 -14.11 -4.94 46.91
C GLY A 65 -13.55 -3.68 46.25
N GLY A 66 -12.97 -3.81 45.06
CA GLY A 66 -12.46 -2.67 44.31
C GLY A 66 -12.18 -2.95 42.85
N TYR A 67 -11.90 -1.88 42.10
CA TYR A 67 -11.66 -1.92 40.65
C TYR A 67 -10.35 -1.23 40.30
N TYR A 68 -9.55 -1.90 39.45
CA TYR A 68 -8.38 -1.30 38.79
C TYR A 68 -8.70 -1.01 37.33
N LEU A 69 -8.30 0.17 36.85
CA LEU A 69 -8.48 0.63 35.47
C LEU A 69 -7.12 0.96 34.84
N HIS A 70 -6.92 0.58 33.57
CA HIS A 70 -5.69 0.85 32.82
C HIS A 70 -5.95 1.17 31.34
N SER A 71 -5.41 2.30 30.86
CA SER A 71 -5.55 2.78 29.48
C SER A 71 -4.60 2.09 28.47
N THR A 72 -5.06 1.83 27.26
CA THR A 72 -4.28 1.30 26.12
C THR A 72 -4.70 1.99 24.81
N GLU A 73 -3.91 1.86 23.75
CA GLU A 73 -4.17 2.45 22.42
C GLU A 73 -5.53 2.10 21.78
N ILE A 74 -6.21 1.05 22.29
CA ILE A 74 -7.51 0.58 21.80
C ILE A 74 -8.62 0.65 22.86
N GLY A 75 -8.34 1.18 24.05
CA GLY A 75 -9.32 1.40 25.11
C GLY A 75 -8.85 0.95 26.50
N TYR A 76 -9.81 0.66 27.38
CA TYR A 76 -9.58 0.52 28.83
C TYR A 76 -9.75 -0.91 29.32
N LEU A 77 -8.77 -1.42 30.05
CA LEU A 77 -8.89 -2.68 30.81
C LEU A 77 -9.30 -2.37 32.25
N ILE A 78 -10.42 -2.95 32.68
CA ILE A 78 -11.05 -2.78 33.98
C ILE A 78 -11.12 -4.15 34.66
N VAL A 79 -10.64 -4.24 35.90
CA VAL A 79 -10.53 -5.50 36.65
C VAL A 79 -11.13 -5.32 38.04
N GLY A 80 -12.24 -6.02 38.32
CA GLY A 80 -12.95 -6.03 39.60
C GLY A 80 -12.47 -7.16 40.52
N MET A 81 -12.17 -6.82 41.77
CA MET A 81 -11.43 -7.65 42.72
C MET A 81 -12.10 -7.67 44.10
N ASN A 82 -12.19 -8.86 44.72
CA ASN A 82 -12.65 -9.03 46.11
C ASN A 82 -11.55 -8.82 47.15
N GLY A 83 -10.28 -8.71 46.72
CA GLY A 83 -9.12 -8.54 47.60
C GLY A 83 -7.86 -8.21 46.79
N PHE A 84 -6.98 -7.38 47.35
CA PHE A 84 -5.97 -6.65 46.59
C PHE A 84 -4.59 -7.33 46.49
N ASP A 85 -4.43 -8.53 47.07
CA ASP A 85 -3.16 -9.28 47.17
C ASP A 85 -2.44 -9.51 45.83
N ARG A 86 -3.19 -9.48 44.71
CA ARG A 86 -2.67 -9.68 43.35
C ARG A 86 -2.60 -8.40 42.50
N LEU A 87 -2.99 -7.24 43.03
CA LEU A 87 -3.09 -5.98 42.30
C LEU A 87 -1.79 -5.59 41.58
N GLN A 88 -0.64 -5.68 42.25
CA GLN A 88 0.66 -5.33 41.67
C GLN A 88 1.05 -6.24 40.48
N ASN A 89 0.69 -7.53 40.52
CA ASN A 89 0.92 -8.45 39.41
C ASN A 89 0.04 -8.11 38.19
N ILE A 90 -1.19 -7.63 38.44
CA ILE A 90 -2.12 -7.18 37.40
C ILE A 90 -1.62 -5.89 36.76
N LYS A 91 -1.18 -4.89 37.56
CA LYS A 91 -0.53 -3.67 37.07
C LYS A 91 0.63 -3.99 36.11
N ALA A 92 1.56 -4.84 36.54
CA ALA A 92 2.72 -5.22 35.72
C ALA A 92 2.33 -5.90 34.40
N ALA A 93 1.28 -6.75 34.42
CA ALA A 93 0.75 -7.38 33.21
C ALA A 93 0.09 -6.37 32.25
N CYS A 94 -0.66 -5.40 32.78
CA CYS A 94 -1.27 -4.31 31.99
C CYS A 94 -0.22 -3.43 31.31
N THR A 95 0.83 -3.01 32.02
CA THR A 95 1.92 -2.21 31.45
C THR A 95 2.66 -2.95 30.33
N GLN A 96 2.91 -4.25 30.48
CA GLN A 96 3.50 -5.08 29.42
C GLN A 96 2.56 -5.31 28.22
N LEU A 97 1.24 -5.24 28.41
CA LEU A 97 0.27 -5.28 27.32
C LEU A 97 0.31 -3.97 26.54
N LYS A 98 0.25 -2.82 27.24
CA LYS A 98 0.30 -1.48 26.65
C LYS A 98 1.54 -1.31 25.74
N ALA A 99 2.72 -1.68 26.23
CA ALA A 99 3.98 -1.62 25.49
C ALA A 99 4.07 -2.56 24.25
N LYS A 100 3.07 -3.43 24.03
CA LYS A 100 2.95 -4.28 22.83
C LYS A 100 1.83 -3.84 21.87
N LEU A 101 0.91 -2.99 22.33
CA LEU A 101 -0.19 -2.43 21.53
C LEU A 101 0.18 -1.08 20.90
N SER A 102 1.27 -0.45 21.33
CA SER A 102 1.83 0.76 20.73
C SER A 102 2.43 0.55 19.32
N ASP A 103 2.67 -0.69 18.89
CA ASP A 103 2.89 -1.00 17.47
C ASP A 103 1.54 -1.16 16.76
N SER A 104 1.18 -0.17 15.95
CA SER A 104 0.00 -0.14 15.09
C SER A 104 -0.22 -1.44 14.30
N THR A 105 0.85 -2.06 13.81
CA THR A 105 0.82 -3.32 13.03
C THR A 105 0.43 -4.52 13.90
N ILE A 106 0.89 -4.56 15.15
CA ILE A 106 0.53 -5.61 16.13
C ILE A 106 -0.91 -5.37 16.59
N CYS A 107 -1.26 -4.11 16.88
CA CYS A 107 -2.57 -3.68 17.31
C CYS A 107 -3.67 -4.09 16.32
N LYS A 108 -3.51 -3.72 15.04
CA LYS A 108 -4.36 -4.13 13.91
C LYS A 108 -4.56 -5.65 13.85
N LYS A 109 -3.48 -6.43 13.94
CA LYS A 109 -3.53 -7.91 13.87
C LYS A 109 -4.16 -8.55 15.11
N VAL A 110 -4.08 -7.91 16.27
CA VAL A 110 -4.76 -8.36 17.49
C VAL A 110 -6.27 -8.17 17.37
N LEU A 111 -6.72 -6.99 16.95
CA LEU A 111 -8.14 -6.68 16.76
C LEU A 111 -8.78 -7.56 15.68
N LEU A 112 -8.12 -7.73 14.52
CA LEU A 112 -8.63 -8.60 13.44
C LEU A 112 -8.79 -10.07 13.87
N ARG A 113 -7.93 -10.58 14.77
CA ARG A 113 -8.12 -11.91 15.36
C ARG A 113 -9.27 -11.95 16.35
N MET A 114 -9.41 -10.95 17.23
CA MET A 114 -10.57 -10.89 18.14
C MET A 114 -11.89 -10.85 17.37
N LEU A 115 -11.95 -10.10 16.26
CA LEU A 115 -13.10 -10.05 15.37
C LEU A 115 -13.45 -11.42 14.73
N GLN A 116 -12.43 -12.22 14.40
CA GLN A 116 -12.62 -13.57 13.86
C GLN A 116 -13.06 -14.58 14.93
N ASP A 117 -12.56 -14.44 16.16
CA ASP A 117 -12.83 -15.33 17.29
C ASP A 117 -14.14 -15.01 18.03
N ALA A 118 -14.81 -13.90 17.72
CA ALA A 118 -16.01 -13.40 18.40
C ALA A 118 -17.34 -13.94 17.82
N ASP A 119 -18.40 -13.91 18.63
CA ASP A 119 -19.78 -14.11 18.18
C ASP A 119 -20.33 -12.87 17.44
N ASP A 120 -21.48 -13.02 16.75
CA ASP A 120 -22.08 -11.93 15.98
C ASP A 120 -22.65 -10.78 16.82
N THR A 121 -22.85 -10.99 18.13
CA THR A 121 -23.31 -9.96 19.07
C THR A 121 -22.19 -8.98 19.42
N HIS A 122 -20.96 -9.48 19.61
CA HIS A 122 -19.80 -8.68 20.01
C HIS A 122 -18.96 -8.14 18.82
N LYS A 123 -19.08 -8.73 17.62
CA LYS A 123 -18.42 -8.23 16.39
C LYS A 123 -18.56 -6.72 16.12
N PRO A 124 -19.71 -6.04 16.34
CA PRO A 124 -19.84 -4.60 16.03
C PRO A 124 -18.82 -3.72 16.75
N GLN A 125 -18.38 -4.15 17.94
CA GLN A 125 -17.55 -3.38 18.85
C GLN A 125 -16.06 -3.48 18.43
N PHE A 126 -15.61 -4.69 18.06
CA PHE A 126 -14.30 -4.91 17.45
C PHE A 126 -14.12 -4.19 16.11
N ILE A 127 -15.21 -4.07 15.32
CA ILE A 127 -15.19 -3.34 14.06
C ILE A 127 -14.87 -1.87 14.30
N MET A 128 -15.56 -1.19 15.22
CA MET A 128 -15.27 0.22 15.50
C MET A 128 -13.88 0.47 16.08
N ALA A 129 -13.31 -0.49 16.81
CA ALA A 129 -11.92 -0.43 17.28
C ALA A 129 -10.89 -0.52 16.13
N LEU A 130 -11.25 -1.07 14.96
CA LEU A 130 -10.38 -1.16 13.78
C LEU A 130 -10.30 0.14 12.96
N LEU A 131 -11.17 1.13 13.23
CA LEU A 131 -11.26 2.37 12.45
C LEU A 131 -9.92 3.14 12.29
N PRO A 132 -9.06 3.28 13.32
CA PRO A 132 -7.78 4.00 13.17
C PRO A 132 -6.75 3.28 12.29
N PHE A 133 -7.03 2.04 11.91
CA PHE A 133 -6.14 1.17 11.12
C PHE A 133 -6.75 0.84 9.74
N ALA A 134 -7.83 1.52 9.36
CA ALA A 134 -8.62 1.23 8.16
C ALA A 134 -7.77 1.37 6.88
N ASP A 135 -7.58 0.23 6.20
CA ASP A 135 -6.93 0.13 4.89
C ASP A 135 -7.58 -1.01 4.08
N GLU A 136 -7.09 -1.22 2.85
CA GLU A 136 -7.57 -2.26 1.93
C GLU A 136 -7.60 -3.67 2.58
N GLU A 137 -6.64 -4.00 3.47
CA GLU A 137 -6.58 -5.31 4.12
C GLU A 137 -7.67 -5.49 5.19
N ILE A 138 -8.09 -4.40 5.85
CA ILE A 138 -9.28 -4.41 6.70
C ILE A 138 -10.54 -4.45 5.84
N ALA A 139 -10.57 -3.67 4.75
CA ALA A 139 -11.71 -3.57 3.87
C ALA A 139 -12.11 -4.92 3.29
N GLU A 140 -11.19 -5.67 2.69
CA GLU A 140 -11.44 -7.02 2.17
C GLU A 140 -12.06 -7.96 3.23
N LYS A 141 -11.53 -7.92 4.46
CA LYS A 141 -12.00 -8.78 5.56
C LYS A 141 -13.39 -8.37 6.06
N LEU A 142 -13.68 -7.07 6.13
CA LEU A 142 -14.99 -6.57 6.51
C LEU A 142 -16.05 -6.75 5.41
N ILE A 143 -15.68 -6.61 4.14
CA ILE A 143 -16.53 -6.96 2.98
C ILE A 143 -16.88 -8.45 3.00
N ALA A 144 -15.91 -9.33 3.29
CA ALA A 144 -16.14 -10.76 3.42
C ALA A 144 -17.04 -11.13 4.61
N LEU A 145 -17.08 -10.30 5.66
CA LEU A 145 -17.95 -10.47 6.83
C LEU A 145 -19.38 -9.95 6.53
N LEU A 146 -19.47 -8.77 5.91
CA LEU A 146 -20.71 -8.16 5.38
C LEU A 146 -21.48 -9.13 4.47
N GLY A 147 -20.77 -9.80 3.55
CA GLY A 147 -21.36 -10.78 2.63
C GLY A 147 -21.75 -12.12 3.25
N ARG A 148 -21.32 -12.43 4.47
CA ARG A 148 -21.68 -13.68 5.20
C ARG A 148 -22.89 -13.50 6.11
N ASN A 149 -23.06 -12.32 6.71
CA ASN A 149 -24.02 -12.11 7.78
C ASN A 149 -25.46 -11.80 7.31
N ALA A 150 -25.78 -12.07 6.03
CA ALA A 150 -27.11 -11.95 5.44
C ALA A 150 -28.16 -12.97 5.96
N GLN A 151 -27.91 -13.61 7.10
CA GLN A 151 -28.74 -14.64 7.74
C GLN A 151 -28.94 -14.41 9.25
N VAL A 152 -28.52 -13.25 9.79
CA VAL A 152 -28.47 -12.95 11.24
C VAL A 152 -29.67 -12.08 11.68
N ILE A 153 -30.05 -12.20 12.95
CA ILE A 153 -31.18 -11.52 13.63
C ILE A 153 -31.24 -10.01 13.28
N PRO A 154 -32.39 -9.45 12.82
CA PRO A 154 -32.44 -8.15 12.15
C PRO A 154 -31.82 -6.94 12.88
N GLN A 155 -32.08 -6.75 14.18
CA GLN A 155 -31.59 -5.57 14.90
C GLN A 155 -30.07 -5.64 15.19
N ILE A 156 -29.56 -6.82 15.52
CA ILE A 156 -28.11 -7.04 15.71
C ILE A 156 -27.39 -6.93 14.37
N SER A 157 -27.96 -7.49 13.29
CA SER A 157 -27.39 -7.37 11.95
C SER A 157 -27.36 -5.91 11.46
N ALA A 158 -28.38 -5.10 11.78
CA ALA A 158 -28.38 -3.68 11.45
C ALA A 158 -27.19 -2.93 12.09
N LYS A 159 -27.04 -2.97 13.42
CA LYS A 159 -25.92 -2.29 14.12
C LYS A 159 -24.55 -2.81 13.66
N LEU A 160 -24.44 -4.11 13.41
CA LEU A 160 -23.22 -4.72 12.87
C LEU A 160 -22.88 -4.17 11.47
N VAL A 161 -23.85 -4.12 10.56
CA VAL A 161 -23.65 -3.64 9.18
C VAL A 161 -23.35 -2.14 9.16
N GLY A 162 -24.04 -1.32 9.97
CA GLY A 162 -23.75 0.12 10.08
C GLY A 162 -22.31 0.40 10.52
N ASN A 163 -21.81 -0.35 11.50
CA ASN A 163 -20.42 -0.26 11.96
C ASN A 163 -19.42 -0.70 10.86
N ILE A 164 -19.74 -1.75 10.09
CA ILE A 164 -18.93 -2.15 8.92
C ILE A 164 -18.86 -1.00 7.91
N CYS A 165 -20.00 -0.41 7.53
CA CYS A 165 -20.05 0.73 6.61
C CYS A 165 -19.12 1.85 7.07
N GLN A 166 -19.17 2.27 8.34
CA GLN A 166 -18.36 3.37 8.84
C GLN A 166 -16.84 3.09 8.76
N VAL A 167 -16.39 1.85 9.00
CA VAL A 167 -14.96 1.48 8.89
C VAL A 167 -14.51 1.33 7.45
N LEU A 168 -15.38 0.76 6.61
CA LEU A 168 -15.17 0.74 5.16
C LEU A 168 -15.02 2.17 4.60
N GLY A 169 -15.82 3.13 5.08
CA GLY A 169 -15.77 4.54 4.67
C GLY A 169 -14.41 5.22 4.80
N GLN A 170 -13.60 4.82 5.79
CA GLN A 170 -12.25 5.37 6.04
C GLN A 170 -11.12 4.54 5.41
N SER A 171 -11.41 3.37 4.83
CA SER A 171 -10.41 2.40 4.40
C SER A 171 -9.68 2.72 3.08
N ALA A 172 -10.17 3.72 2.33
CA ALA A 172 -9.75 4.02 0.96
C ALA A 172 -9.73 2.77 0.03
N SER A 173 -10.70 1.86 0.18
CA SER A 173 -10.84 0.66 -0.65
C SER A 173 -11.85 0.83 -1.80
N PRO A 174 -11.46 0.64 -3.07
CA PRO A 174 -12.39 0.62 -4.20
C PRO A 174 -13.41 -0.53 -4.12
N ALA A 175 -12.99 -1.68 -3.58
CA ALA A 175 -13.88 -2.83 -3.37
C ALA A 175 -14.98 -2.49 -2.35
N ALA A 176 -14.63 -1.79 -1.27
CA ALA A 176 -15.60 -1.31 -0.30
C ALA A 176 -16.64 -0.39 -0.92
N ARG A 177 -16.20 0.56 -1.76
CA ARG A 177 -17.08 1.52 -2.43
C ARG A 177 -18.10 0.83 -3.33
N GLN A 178 -17.64 -0.11 -4.18
CA GLN A 178 -18.52 -0.85 -5.09
C GLN A 178 -19.55 -1.69 -4.33
N VAL A 179 -19.14 -2.37 -3.25
CA VAL A 179 -20.04 -3.21 -2.44
C VAL A 179 -21.10 -2.36 -1.73
N LEU A 180 -20.71 -1.25 -1.10
CA LEU A 180 -21.65 -0.36 -0.42
C LEU A 180 -22.61 0.34 -1.39
N LYS A 181 -22.11 0.80 -2.56
CA LYS A 181 -22.97 1.33 -3.63
C LYS A 181 -23.99 0.33 -4.13
N LYS A 182 -23.57 -0.92 -4.38
CA LYS A 182 -24.49 -1.98 -4.81
C LYS A 182 -25.58 -2.23 -3.77
N ILE A 183 -25.22 -2.28 -2.49
CA ILE A 183 -26.17 -2.47 -1.38
C ILE A 183 -27.20 -1.34 -1.31
N LEU A 184 -26.78 -0.09 -1.51
CA LEU A 184 -27.70 1.06 -1.64
C LEU A 184 -28.58 0.96 -2.91
N GLN A 185 -28.03 0.53 -4.05
CA GLN A 185 -28.78 0.42 -5.31
C GLN A 185 -29.81 -0.73 -5.29
N ASP A 186 -29.47 -1.88 -4.70
CA ASP A 186 -30.42 -2.98 -4.49
C ASP A 186 -31.50 -2.59 -3.46
N HIS A 187 -31.20 -1.67 -2.53
CA HIS A 187 -32.21 -1.07 -1.64
C HIS A 187 -33.15 -0.09 -2.34
N TYR A 188 -32.63 0.89 -3.10
CA TYR A 188 -33.47 1.85 -3.83
C TYR A 188 -34.31 1.21 -4.94
N SER A 189 -33.88 0.05 -5.46
CA SER A 189 -34.68 -0.78 -6.39
C SER A 189 -35.61 -1.79 -5.69
N GLY A 190 -35.76 -1.72 -4.36
CA GLY A 190 -36.73 -2.48 -3.60
C GLY A 190 -36.42 -3.98 -3.39
N LYS A 191 -35.21 -4.44 -3.76
CA LYS A 191 -34.82 -5.86 -3.63
C LYS A 191 -34.39 -6.23 -2.21
N THR A 192 -33.88 -5.27 -1.45
CA THR A 192 -33.44 -5.44 -0.05
C THR A 192 -33.93 -4.27 0.80
N VAL A 193 -34.57 -4.55 1.94
CA VAL A 193 -34.94 -3.50 2.90
C VAL A 193 -33.79 -3.32 3.88
N LEU A 194 -33.09 -2.19 3.78
CA LEU A 194 -32.13 -1.74 4.79
C LEU A 194 -32.86 -0.93 5.86
N ASP A 195 -32.36 -1.02 7.10
CA ASP A 195 -32.74 -0.06 8.13
C ASP A 195 -32.26 1.37 7.79
N ASN A 196 -32.96 2.38 8.29
CA ASN A 196 -32.66 3.79 8.01
C ASN A 196 -31.27 4.23 8.50
N GLU A 197 -30.82 3.77 9.67
CA GLU A 197 -29.49 4.11 10.20
C GLU A 197 -28.40 3.43 9.36
N VAL A 198 -28.61 2.17 8.99
CA VAL A 198 -27.69 1.40 8.13
C VAL A 198 -27.55 2.02 6.76
N ARG A 199 -28.66 2.44 6.15
CA ARG A 199 -28.67 3.17 4.88
C ARG A 199 -27.87 4.47 4.99
N TYR A 200 -28.09 5.24 6.04
CA TYR A 200 -27.37 6.51 6.25
C TYR A 200 -25.86 6.28 6.45
N ALA A 201 -25.47 5.31 7.28
CA ALA A 201 -24.07 4.92 7.46
C ALA A 201 -23.41 4.46 6.15
N ALA A 202 -24.12 3.69 5.31
CA ALA A 202 -23.65 3.29 3.99
C ALA A 202 -23.53 4.48 3.02
N GLN A 203 -24.47 5.43 3.03
CA GLN A 203 -24.39 6.65 2.21
C GLN A 203 -23.18 7.50 2.59
N VAL A 204 -22.97 7.75 3.89
CA VAL A 204 -21.82 8.53 4.40
C VAL A 204 -20.51 7.83 4.08
N ALA A 205 -20.44 6.51 4.25
CA ALA A 205 -19.26 5.72 3.90
C ALA A 205 -18.94 5.73 2.40
N VAL A 206 -19.95 5.64 1.53
CA VAL A 206 -19.76 5.79 0.08
C VAL A 206 -19.27 7.19 -0.25
N ALA A 207 -19.86 8.25 0.32
CA ALA A 207 -19.40 9.62 0.09
C ALA A 207 -17.96 9.85 0.57
N GLN A 208 -17.57 9.30 1.71
CA GLN A 208 -16.17 9.33 2.19
C GLN A 208 -15.23 8.58 1.24
N LEU A 209 -15.64 7.42 0.72
CA LEU A 209 -14.89 6.69 -0.31
C LEU A 209 -14.94 7.35 -1.71
N GLU A 210 -15.87 8.25 -2.00
CA GLU A 210 -15.90 9.05 -3.23
C GLU A 210 -15.06 10.33 -3.13
N LEU A 211 -14.81 10.82 -1.91
CA LEU A 211 -13.85 11.87 -1.62
C LEU A 211 -12.41 11.33 -1.52
N ALA A 212 -12.23 10.13 -0.96
CA ALA A 212 -10.92 9.49 -0.79
C ALA A 212 -10.42 8.71 -2.01
N LEU A 213 -11.31 8.27 -2.90
CA LEU A 213 -10.96 7.53 -4.13
C LEU A 213 -11.56 8.21 -5.36
N PRO A 214 -10.85 8.24 -6.50
CA PRO A 214 -11.32 8.93 -7.70
C PRO A 214 -12.71 8.44 -8.14
N PRO A 215 -13.60 9.34 -8.61
CA PRO A 215 -15.01 9.03 -8.87
C PRO A 215 -15.19 7.95 -9.96
N GLU A 216 -16.30 7.22 -9.89
CA GLU A 216 -16.58 6.11 -10.80
C GLU A 216 -17.07 6.63 -12.15
N THR A 217 -16.19 6.57 -13.15
CA THR A 217 -16.49 6.97 -14.51
C THR A 217 -17.24 5.88 -15.28
N SER A 218 -18.57 6.04 -15.31
CA SER A 218 -19.38 5.51 -16.40
C SER A 218 -18.86 6.02 -17.75
N THR A 219 -19.13 5.28 -18.83
CA THR A 219 -18.50 5.53 -20.14
C THR A 219 -19.04 6.75 -20.87
N ALA A 220 -18.19 7.76 -21.05
CA ALA A 220 -18.27 8.85 -22.04
C ALA A 220 -19.45 9.85 -21.85
N SER A 221 -19.44 11.06 -22.41
CA SER A 221 -18.56 11.67 -23.43
C SER A 221 -18.15 13.12 -23.01
N PRO A 222 -17.48 13.99 -23.81
CA PRO A 222 -16.36 14.77 -23.27
C PRO A 222 -16.59 16.30 -23.16
N GLY A 223 -15.92 16.89 -22.16
CA GLY A 223 -15.69 18.32 -22.04
C GLY A 223 -14.49 18.61 -21.12
N THR A 224 -13.46 19.21 -21.70
CA THR A 224 -12.47 20.17 -21.13
C THR A 224 -12.50 20.45 -19.62
N ASP A 225 -11.38 20.49 -18.89
CA ASP A 225 -9.97 20.36 -19.31
C ASP A 225 -9.04 20.01 -18.12
N ASN A 226 -7.76 19.74 -18.43
CA ASN A 226 -6.65 19.69 -17.46
C ASN A 226 -6.42 21.10 -16.85
N PRO A 227 -5.75 21.30 -15.68
CA PRO A 227 -4.88 20.38 -14.92
C PRO A 227 -5.23 20.38 -13.38
N VAL A 228 -4.42 20.15 -12.33
CA VAL A 228 -2.94 20.10 -12.17
C VAL A 228 -2.34 18.99 -11.27
N ALA A 229 -1.92 19.24 -10.00
CA ALA A 229 -0.62 18.80 -9.41
C ALA A 229 -0.24 18.67 -7.78
N LYS A 230 0.43 19.54 -6.92
CA LYS A 230 1.56 19.26 -5.90
C LYS A 230 1.36 19.29 -4.34
N ALA A 231 2.50 19.01 -3.64
CA ALA A 231 3.24 19.74 -2.55
C ALA A 231 2.66 19.80 -1.14
N LEU A 232 3.44 20.03 -0.05
CA LEU A 232 4.82 19.67 0.40
C LEU A 232 4.64 19.46 1.95
N PRO A 233 5.66 19.31 2.83
CA PRO A 233 5.50 18.65 4.13
C PRO A 233 5.51 19.63 5.31
N GLU A 234 5.40 19.12 6.54
CA GLU A 234 5.88 19.84 7.72
C GLU A 234 6.63 18.94 8.73
N THR A 235 7.89 19.33 9.03
CA THR A 235 8.52 19.47 10.37
C THR A 235 8.72 18.25 11.30
N LYS A 236 9.70 18.18 12.22
CA LYS A 236 10.90 19.00 12.57
C LYS A 236 12.00 18.09 13.25
N PRO A 237 13.21 18.59 13.61
CA PRO A 237 14.43 17.80 13.88
C PRO A 237 14.80 17.69 15.38
N PRO A 238 16.08 17.40 15.76
CA PRO A 238 16.97 18.54 16.10
C PRO A 238 18.51 18.40 15.87
N LEU A 239 19.16 19.58 15.75
CA LEU A 239 20.50 19.96 16.25
C LEU A 239 21.79 19.19 15.86
N ALA A 240 22.57 19.81 14.97
CA ALA A 240 24.02 20.00 15.12
C ALA A 240 24.47 21.26 14.33
N ALA A 241 25.56 21.92 14.73
CA ALA A 241 26.03 23.15 14.08
C ALA A 241 27.29 22.92 13.21
N SER A 242 27.22 23.31 11.93
CA SER A 242 28.40 23.41 11.04
C SER A 242 28.23 24.56 10.06
N SER A 243 28.76 25.75 10.41
CA SER A 243 28.63 26.96 9.61
C SER A 243 29.68 27.05 8.49
N SER A 244 29.44 26.35 7.38
CA SER A 244 30.14 26.58 6.11
C SER A 244 29.34 26.08 4.91
N LEU A 245 29.05 26.96 3.95
CA LEU A 245 28.54 26.56 2.63
C LEU A 245 29.54 25.64 1.92
N PRO A 246 29.08 24.64 1.14
CA PRO A 246 29.95 23.98 0.18
C PRO A 246 30.32 25.00 -0.91
N LYS A 247 31.60 25.41 -0.95
CA LYS A 247 32.15 26.42 -1.89
C LYS A 247 31.87 26.14 -3.38
N SER A 248 31.41 24.94 -3.71
CA SER A 248 30.90 24.53 -5.00
C SER A 248 29.78 25.43 -5.55
N TYR A 249 28.86 25.91 -4.70
CA TYR A 249 27.61 26.52 -5.18
C TYR A 249 27.73 28.02 -5.49
N ALA A 250 28.39 28.81 -4.63
CA ALA A 250 28.64 30.23 -4.90
C ALA A 250 29.47 30.45 -6.18
N ALA A 251 30.31 29.48 -6.56
CA ALA A 251 31.07 29.49 -7.81
C ALA A 251 30.24 29.17 -9.08
N GLN A 252 29.01 28.67 -8.94
CA GLN A 252 28.11 28.32 -10.07
C GLN A 252 27.02 29.38 -10.31
N VAL A 253 26.73 30.23 -9.33
CA VAL A 253 25.82 31.37 -9.46
C VAL A 253 26.59 32.57 -10.02
N PRO A 254 26.14 33.25 -11.10
CA PRO A 254 26.88 34.36 -11.72
C PRO A 254 27.25 35.53 -10.79
N GLU A 255 26.50 35.72 -9.70
CA GLU A 255 26.76 36.76 -8.69
C GLU A 255 27.02 36.19 -7.28
N GLY A 256 27.26 34.88 -7.16
CA GLY A 256 27.51 34.20 -5.88
C GLY A 256 28.62 34.82 -5.02
N PRO A 257 29.78 35.24 -5.57
CA PRO A 257 30.80 35.93 -4.79
C PRO A 257 30.33 37.26 -4.18
N LYS A 258 29.50 38.02 -4.91
CA LYS A 258 28.91 39.27 -4.37
C LYS A 258 27.91 38.99 -3.26
N ILE A 259 27.17 37.88 -3.37
CA ILE A 259 26.23 37.44 -2.33
C ILE A 259 27.01 37.06 -1.06
N GLU A 260 28.12 36.33 -1.19
CA GLU A 260 29.03 36.05 -0.05
C GLU A 260 29.61 37.36 0.55
N ASP A 261 30.09 38.30 -0.28
CA ASP A 261 30.59 39.60 0.19
C ASP A 261 29.54 40.43 0.95
N LEU A 262 28.29 40.46 0.49
CA LEU A 262 27.19 41.16 1.16
C LEU A 262 26.81 40.51 2.49
N LEU A 263 26.79 39.17 2.54
CA LEU A 263 26.57 38.42 3.78
C LEU A 263 27.71 38.65 4.80
N HIS A 264 28.96 38.65 4.35
CA HIS A 264 30.13 38.97 5.19
C HIS A 264 30.13 40.43 5.69
N GLN A 265 29.57 41.37 4.92
CA GLN A 265 29.33 42.75 5.34
C GLN A 265 28.10 42.92 6.26
N GLY A 266 27.37 41.84 6.58
CA GLY A 266 26.14 41.89 7.37
C GLY A 266 24.92 42.48 6.64
N LYS A 267 25.04 42.78 5.34
CA LYS A 267 24.01 43.38 4.48
C LYS A 267 23.01 42.33 4.00
N LYS A 268 22.33 41.66 4.94
CA LYS A 268 21.40 40.56 4.64
C LYS A 268 20.29 40.95 3.66
N GLY A 269 19.70 42.13 3.81
CA GLY A 269 18.64 42.61 2.92
C GLY A 269 19.10 42.70 1.46
N ASP A 270 20.24 43.34 1.22
CA ASP A 270 20.86 43.46 -0.11
C ASP A 270 21.20 42.07 -0.69
N ALA A 271 21.73 41.16 0.14
CA ALA A 271 22.06 39.80 -0.26
C ALA A 271 20.81 38.99 -0.66
N ILE A 272 19.72 39.07 0.11
CA ILE A 272 18.46 38.36 -0.16
C ILE A 272 17.76 38.94 -1.40
N ALA A 273 17.78 40.27 -1.58
CA ALA A 273 17.28 40.91 -2.80
C ALA A 273 18.06 40.46 -4.05
N LEU A 274 19.39 40.32 -3.94
CA LEU A 274 20.24 39.80 -5.01
C LEU A 274 19.98 38.30 -5.26
N MET A 275 19.77 37.48 -4.22
CA MET A 275 19.36 36.08 -4.36
C MET A 275 18.03 35.96 -5.10
N LEU A 276 17.02 36.76 -4.76
CA LEU A 276 15.72 36.78 -5.45
C LEU A 276 15.85 37.11 -6.95
N ALA A 277 16.62 38.14 -7.30
CA ALA A 277 16.89 38.47 -8.70
C ALA A 277 17.59 37.32 -9.46
N GLN A 278 18.52 36.60 -8.81
CA GLN A 278 19.14 35.41 -9.40
C GLN A 278 18.16 34.22 -9.50
N ILE A 279 17.20 34.08 -8.58
CA ILE A 279 16.13 33.06 -8.62
C ILE A 279 15.24 33.30 -9.84
N GLU A 280 14.78 34.53 -10.08
CA GLU A 280 14.01 34.90 -11.29
C GLU A 280 14.78 34.55 -12.57
N ILE A 281 16.07 34.92 -12.64
CA ILE A 281 16.94 34.64 -13.79
C ILE A 281 17.13 33.13 -14.00
N CYS A 282 17.35 32.36 -12.94
CA CYS A 282 17.52 30.90 -13.03
C CYS A 282 16.21 30.21 -13.43
N ALA A 283 15.08 30.63 -12.87
CA ALA A 283 13.76 30.08 -13.16
C ALA A 283 13.34 30.32 -14.62
N HIS A 284 13.52 31.53 -15.16
CA HIS A 284 13.30 31.83 -16.59
C HIS A 284 14.22 31.02 -17.52
N LYS A 285 15.46 30.75 -17.09
CA LYS A 285 16.40 29.88 -17.82
C LYS A 285 16.12 28.37 -17.63
N LYS A 286 15.06 27.99 -16.91
CA LYS A 286 14.71 26.61 -16.52
C LYS A 286 15.80 25.89 -15.70
N GLN A 287 16.67 26.65 -15.03
CA GLN A 287 17.72 26.15 -14.13
C GLN A 287 17.16 25.94 -12.72
N PHE A 288 16.10 25.12 -12.62
CA PHE A 288 15.28 25.03 -11.40
C PHE A 288 16.05 24.54 -10.17
N ASP A 289 16.97 23.58 -10.32
CA ASP A 289 17.80 23.09 -9.22
C ASP A 289 18.66 24.22 -8.60
N MET A 290 19.15 25.15 -9.44
CA MET A 290 19.91 26.32 -8.99
C MET A 290 19.02 27.34 -8.26
N ALA A 291 17.78 27.51 -8.71
CA ALA A 291 16.80 28.39 -8.08
C ALA A 291 16.33 27.85 -6.72
N GLU A 292 16.09 26.53 -6.61
CA GLU A 292 15.82 25.83 -5.34
C GLU A 292 16.97 26.04 -4.35
N HIS A 293 18.23 25.81 -4.78
CA HIS A 293 19.41 26.06 -3.94
C HIS A 293 19.56 27.52 -3.50
N LEU A 294 19.19 28.49 -4.35
CA LEU A 294 19.17 29.90 -3.96
C LEU A 294 18.08 30.20 -2.92
N ARG A 295 16.87 29.61 -3.01
CA ARG A 295 15.85 29.74 -1.96
C ARG A 295 16.32 29.12 -0.64
N ASP A 296 16.96 27.96 -0.71
CA ASP A 296 17.51 27.29 0.47
C ASP A 296 18.67 28.10 1.09
N TRP A 297 19.40 28.89 0.29
CA TRP A 297 20.39 29.85 0.76
C TRP A 297 19.74 31.08 1.42
N ILE A 298 18.61 31.61 0.92
CA ILE A 298 17.82 32.64 1.63
C ILE A 298 17.42 32.12 3.02
N LEU A 299 16.85 30.91 3.10
CA LEU A 299 16.44 30.27 4.36
C LEU A 299 17.60 30.08 5.36
N GLN A 300 18.82 29.83 4.87
CA GLN A 300 20.03 29.72 5.71
C GLN A 300 20.61 31.09 6.11
N ALA A 301 20.51 32.09 5.22
CA ALA A 301 21.00 33.45 5.47
C ALA A 301 20.12 34.20 6.46
N ASP A 302 18.80 34.11 6.33
CA ASP A 302 17.84 34.59 7.32
C ASP A 302 16.52 33.78 7.33
N SER A 303 16.35 32.96 8.36
CA SER A 303 15.12 32.18 8.57
C SER A 303 13.91 33.02 8.99
N THR A 304 14.05 34.33 9.17
CA THR A 304 12.94 35.27 9.41
C THR A 304 12.45 35.97 8.15
N ALA A 305 13.17 35.86 7.01
CA ALA A 305 12.78 36.37 5.69
C ALA A 305 11.68 35.53 5.02
N LEU A 306 10.61 35.23 5.78
CA LEU A 306 9.56 34.29 5.39
C LEU A 306 8.83 34.72 4.10
N ARG A 307 8.63 36.03 3.90
CA ARG A 307 8.00 36.59 2.71
C ARG A 307 8.83 36.31 1.46
N GLU A 308 10.14 36.51 1.56
CA GLU A 308 11.10 36.34 0.48
C GLU A 308 11.29 34.85 0.15
N ILE A 309 11.26 33.97 1.15
CA ILE A 309 11.29 32.50 0.97
C ILE A 309 10.02 31.99 0.27
N ILE A 310 8.84 32.52 0.62
CA ILE A 310 7.57 32.18 -0.05
C ILE A 310 7.57 32.68 -1.49
N LEU A 311 7.90 33.96 -1.72
CA LEU A 311 7.96 34.56 -3.06
C LEU A 311 8.93 33.80 -3.98
N ALA A 312 10.09 33.38 -3.46
CA ALA A 312 11.03 32.53 -4.18
C ALA A 312 10.41 31.17 -4.58
N ALA A 313 9.64 30.53 -3.70
CA ALA A 313 8.96 29.28 -4.02
C ALA A 313 7.86 29.47 -5.08
N GLU A 314 7.09 30.56 -5.00
CA GLU A 314 6.05 30.93 -5.97
C GLU A 314 6.63 31.15 -7.38
N ILE A 315 7.69 31.96 -7.51
CA ILE A 315 8.40 32.21 -8.78
C ILE A 315 8.92 30.89 -9.39
N ILE A 316 9.49 30.00 -8.56
CA ILE A 316 10.05 28.73 -9.04
C ILE A 316 8.94 27.80 -9.55
N GLU A 317 7.83 27.64 -8.82
CA GLU A 317 6.75 26.75 -9.24
C GLU A 317 5.88 27.32 -10.37
N GLU A 318 5.70 28.64 -10.46
CA GLU A 318 5.10 29.27 -11.63
C GLU A 318 5.93 28.97 -12.89
N GLN A 319 7.24 29.23 -12.86
CA GLN A 319 8.12 28.99 -14.01
C GLN A 319 8.28 27.50 -14.33
N LYS A 320 8.30 26.60 -13.33
CA LYS A 320 8.21 25.15 -13.55
C LYS A 320 6.92 24.77 -14.27
N ASN A 321 5.78 25.37 -13.92
CA ASN A 321 4.51 25.12 -14.58
C ASN A 321 4.48 25.68 -16.01
N LEU A 322 4.90 26.94 -16.22
CA LEU A 322 5.01 27.56 -17.55
C LEU A 322 6.00 26.84 -18.46
N SER A 323 6.98 26.12 -17.89
CA SER A 323 7.96 25.36 -18.69
C SER A 323 7.39 24.15 -19.44
N ILE A 324 6.20 23.67 -19.05
CA ILE A 324 5.53 22.46 -19.56
C ILE A 324 4.50 22.85 -20.62
N SER A 325 4.73 22.43 -21.87
CA SER A 325 3.93 22.84 -23.02
C SER A 325 2.49 22.33 -22.98
N ASP A 326 1.57 23.10 -23.58
CA ASP A 326 0.15 22.76 -23.67
C ASP A 326 -0.09 21.45 -24.43
N ALA A 327 0.77 21.14 -25.41
CA ALA A 327 0.74 19.85 -26.12
C ALA A 327 0.99 18.66 -25.17
N TYR A 328 1.95 18.77 -24.25
CA TYR A 328 2.19 17.75 -23.22
C TYR A 328 1.03 17.69 -22.21
N ARG A 329 0.49 18.85 -21.82
CA ARG A 329 -0.68 18.95 -20.93
C ARG A 329 -1.94 18.34 -21.55
N ALA A 330 -2.12 18.45 -22.87
CA ALA A 330 -3.23 17.85 -23.60
C ALA A 330 -3.11 16.32 -23.72
N VAL A 331 -1.92 15.80 -24.04
CA VAL A 331 -1.67 14.34 -24.07
C VAL A 331 -1.96 13.72 -22.71
N TRP A 332 -1.49 14.36 -21.63
CA TRP A 332 -1.68 13.89 -20.26
C TRP A 332 -2.90 14.51 -19.55
N ALA A 333 -3.95 14.85 -20.30
CA ALA A 333 -5.22 15.40 -19.80
C ALA A 333 -5.87 14.56 -18.69
N LYS A 334 -5.73 13.23 -18.74
CA LYS A 334 -6.30 12.31 -17.76
C LYS A 334 -5.42 12.07 -16.53
N LEU A 335 -4.15 12.48 -16.59
CA LEU A 335 -3.17 12.29 -15.52
C LEU A 335 -3.13 13.50 -14.60
N ALA A 336 -2.96 14.72 -15.12
CA ALA A 336 -2.91 15.91 -14.26
C ALA A 336 -4.27 16.19 -13.59
N GLY A 337 -5.39 15.87 -14.24
CA GLY A 337 -6.72 15.85 -13.61
C GLY A 337 -6.91 14.87 -12.42
N LYS A 338 -5.89 14.09 -12.02
CA LYS A 338 -5.87 13.31 -10.76
C LYS A 338 -4.95 13.91 -9.67
N LEU A 339 -4.35 15.07 -9.89
CA LEU A 339 -3.33 15.69 -9.02
C LEU A 339 -3.72 17.19 -8.71
N SER A 340 -3.17 17.82 -7.65
CA SER A 340 -3.49 19.16 -7.02
C SER A 340 -3.08 20.48 -7.77
N THR A 341 -1.90 21.12 -7.53
CA THR A 341 -1.39 22.35 -8.26
C THR A 341 0.00 22.29 -9.02
N GLU A 342 1.05 21.56 -8.58
CA GLU A 342 2.36 21.27 -9.28
C GLU A 342 3.08 19.82 -9.17
N GLU A 343 2.53 18.69 -8.62
CA GLU A 343 2.96 17.23 -8.68
C GLU A 343 3.16 16.76 -10.11
N PHE A 344 2.22 16.99 -11.03
CA PHE A 344 2.43 16.81 -12.47
C PHE A 344 3.70 17.51 -12.93
N SER A 345 3.99 18.72 -12.43
CA SER A 345 5.27 19.42 -12.65
C SER A 345 6.44 18.69 -11.97
N SER A 346 6.26 18.18 -10.75
CA SER A 346 7.26 17.35 -10.06
C SER A 346 7.55 16.04 -10.79
N LEU A 347 6.52 15.37 -11.29
CA LEU A 347 6.54 14.12 -12.05
C LEU A 347 7.20 14.35 -13.40
N TYR A 348 6.85 15.44 -14.08
CA TYR A 348 7.52 15.92 -15.30
C TYR A 348 9.01 16.15 -15.05
N HIS A 349 9.38 17.04 -14.11
CA HIS A 349 10.77 17.41 -13.82
C HIS A 349 11.58 16.28 -13.16
N ALA A 350 10.94 15.23 -12.62
CA ALA A 350 11.60 14.02 -12.14
C ALA A 350 11.77 12.92 -13.20
N MET A 351 11.13 13.05 -14.37
CA MET A 351 11.26 12.11 -15.47
C MET A 351 12.42 12.47 -16.41
N VAL A 352 12.96 11.45 -17.07
CA VAL A 352 13.94 11.62 -18.16
C VAL A 352 13.20 11.51 -19.49
N HIS A 353 13.03 12.63 -20.18
CA HIS A 353 12.45 12.70 -21.52
C HIS A 353 13.48 12.24 -22.57
N LYS A 354 13.13 11.25 -23.40
CA LYS A 354 14.00 10.77 -24.51
C LYS A 354 13.22 10.53 -25.79
N HIS A 355 13.77 10.98 -26.92
CA HIS A 355 13.34 10.59 -28.26
C HIS A 355 13.90 9.20 -28.64
N TYR A 356 13.05 8.32 -29.18
CA TYR A 356 13.39 7.00 -29.70
C TYR A 356 12.97 6.87 -31.18
N LYS A 357 13.89 6.49 -32.05
CA LYS A 357 13.65 6.36 -33.50
C LYS A 357 12.77 5.14 -33.83
N THR A 358 12.15 5.15 -35.01
CA THR A 358 11.41 4.00 -35.55
C THR A 358 12.33 2.76 -35.62
N GLY A 359 11.92 1.67 -34.97
CA GLY A 359 12.69 0.43 -34.85
C GLY A 359 13.62 0.37 -33.63
N GLU A 360 13.83 1.47 -32.90
CA GLU A 360 14.68 1.50 -31.71
C GLU A 360 14.02 0.73 -30.55
N ILE A 361 14.75 -0.19 -29.93
CA ILE A 361 14.27 -0.93 -28.76
C ILE A 361 14.25 -0.01 -27.54
N VAL A 362 13.14 -0.06 -26.79
CA VAL A 362 12.96 0.65 -25.52
C VAL A 362 13.28 -0.26 -24.34
N VAL A 363 12.83 -1.52 -24.39
CA VAL A 363 13.13 -2.60 -23.41
C VAL A 363 13.08 -3.96 -24.12
N ASP A 364 13.94 -4.90 -23.72
CA ASP A 364 13.91 -6.30 -24.22
C ASP A 364 13.21 -7.27 -23.25
N GLN A 365 12.52 -8.26 -23.83
CA GLN A 365 12.01 -9.43 -23.14
C GLN A 365 13.12 -10.15 -22.37
N GLY A 366 12.91 -10.36 -21.08
CA GLY A 366 13.87 -10.97 -20.16
C GLY A 366 14.70 -9.97 -19.34
N GLN A 367 14.71 -8.67 -19.69
CA GLN A 367 15.41 -7.65 -18.89
C GLN A 367 14.72 -7.44 -17.53
N PHE A 368 15.52 -7.00 -16.55
CA PHE A 368 15.07 -6.64 -15.20
C PHE A 368 15.26 -5.13 -14.99
N VAL A 369 14.30 -4.35 -15.47
CA VAL A 369 14.32 -2.87 -15.43
C VAL A 369 13.03 -2.38 -14.79
N SER A 370 13.15 -1.74 -13.62
CA SER A 370 12.03 -1.13 -12.89
C SER A 370 11.91 0.35 -13.26
N THR A 371 11.24 0.60 -14.40
CA THR A 371 11.00 1.93 -14.96
C THR A 371 9.58 2.00 -15.51
N LEU A 372 8.85 3.10 -15.23
CA LEU A 372 7.62 3.45 -15.93
C LEU A 372 7.96 4.25 -17.19
N PHE A 373 7.35 3.89 -18.31
CA PHE A 373 7.51 4.55 -19.59
C PHE A 373 6.20 5.20 -20.01
N PHE A 374 6.24 6.51 -20.23
CA PHE A 374 5.10 7.36 -20.58
C PHE A 374 5.28 7.78 -22.04
N ILE A 375 4.32 7.47 -22.92
CA ILE A 375 4.42 7.83 -24.34
C ILE A 375 3.85 9.23 -24.53
N ASP A 376 4.72 10.22 -24.70
CA ASP A 376 4.32 11.63 -24.81
C ASP A 376 3.90 11.97 -26.24
N ARG A 377 4.50 11.29 -27.23
CA ARG A 377 4.20 11.47 -28.64
C ARG A 377 4.63 10.25 -29.44
N GLY A 378 3.93 9.97 -30.54
CA GLY A 378 4.22 8.83 -31.41
C GLY A 378 3.59 7.53 -30.90
N LYS A 379 4.22 6.39 -31.21
CA LYS A 379 3.70 5.05 -30.89
C LYS A 379 4.81 4.08 -30.47
N VAL A 380 4.48 3.11 -29.61
CA VAL A 380 5.37 2.02 -29.19
C VAL A 380 4.71 0.68 -29.45
N GLN A 381 5.35 -0.22 -30.19
CA GLN A 381 4.87 -1.57 -30.39
C GLN A 381 5.42 -2.50 -29.30
N LEU A 382 4.51 -3.12 -28.54
CA LEU A 382 4.81 -4.27 -27.70
C LEU A 382 4.81 -5.52 -28.58
N PHE A 383 5.85 -6.33 -28.46
CA PHE A 383 6.02 -7.57 -29.22
C PHE A 383 6.70 -8.63 -28.37
N SER A 384 6.58 -9.90 -28.75
CA SER A 384 7.32 -10.98 -28.10
C SER A 384 7.89 -11.92 -29.14
N ALA A 385 9.07 -12.45 -28.84
CA ALA A 385 9.77 -13.41 -29.67
C ALA A 385 9.58 -14.82 -29.10
N SER A 386 8.93 -15.70 -29.85
CA SER A 386 8.90 -17.14 -29.55
C SER A 386 8.61 -17.96 -30.80
N HIS A 387 8.88 -19.27 -30.74
CA HIS A 387 8.77 -20.20 -31.88
C HIS A 387 9.56 -19.81 -33.15
N GLY A 388 10.58 -18.94 -33.02
CA GLY A 388 11.44 -18.52 -34.14
C GLY A 388 10.92 -17.31 -34.93
N GLY A 389 9.88 -16.64 -34.46
CA GLY A 389 9.38 -15.39 -35.06
C GLY A 389 9.00 -14.35 -34.01
N GLU A 390 8.83 -13.12 -34.48
CA GLU A 390 8.25 -12.02 -33.69
C GLU A 390 6.75 -11.92 -33.96
N TYR A 391 5.97 -11.66 -32.91
CA TYR A 391 4.56 -11.30 -33.03
C TYR A 391 4.27 -10.03 -32.23
N ALA A 392 3.66 -9.05 -32.88
CA ALA A 392 3.11 -7.87 -32.22
C ALA A 392 1.98 -8.32 -31.25
N LEU A 393 1.97 -7.73 -30.06
CA LEU A 393 1.02 -8.00 -28.99
C LEU A 393 -0.02 -6.88 -28.84
N LYS A 394 0.46 -5.64 -28.90
CA LYS A 394 -0.35 -4.40 -28.91
C LYS A 394 0.54 -3.29 -29.46
N THR A 395 -0.04 -2.32 -30.19
CA THR A 395 0.61 -1.02 -30.38
C THR A 395 0.01 -0.02 -29.39
N LEU A 396 0.88 0.69 -28.69
CA LEU A 396 0.55 1.74 -27.73
C LEU A 396 0.63 3.11 -28.39
N ASP A 397 -0.27 3.99 -27.97
CA ASP A 397 -0.40 5.37 -28.46
C ASP A 397 0.06 6.42 -27.43
N ALA A 398 0.20 7.67 -27.87
CA ALA A 398 0.49 8.79 -26.98
C ALA A 398 -0.59 8.94 -25.88
N GLY A 399 -0.16 9.17 -24.65
CA GLY A 399 -1.01 9.16 -23.45
C GLY A 399 -1.18 7.77 -22.80
N GLU A 400 -0.56 6.72 -23.35
CA GLU A 400 -0.46 5.41 -22.69
C GLU A 400 0.86 5.23 -21.89
N ILE A 401 0.79 4.43 -20.83
CA ILE A 401 1.94 4.06 -19.98
C ILE A 401 2.22 2.56 -20.13
N PHE A 402 3.49 2.17 -20.07
CA PHE A 402 3.90 0.77 -19.97
C PHE A 402 5.01 0.56 -18.92
N GLY A 403 5.23 -0.71 -18.53
CA GLY A 403 6.17 -1.09 -17.47
C GLY A 403 5.57 -1.14 -16.06
N ALA A 404 4.28 -0.84 -15.87
CA ALA A 404 3.64 -0.83 -14.55
C ALA A 404 3.76 -2.16 -13.78
N GLU A 405 3.63 -3.30 -14.46
CA GLU A 405 3.80 -4.64 -13.85
C GLU A 405 5.24 -4.82 -13.31
N THR A 406 6.26 -4.45 -14.07
CA THR A 406 7.68 -4.57 -13.69
C THR A 406 8.20 -3.45 -12.78
N PHE A 407 7.42 -2.37 -12.63
CA PHE A 407 7.74 -1.24 -11.75
C PHE A 407 7.17 -1.45 -10.35
N PHE A 408 5.95 -1.96 -10.24
CA PHE A 408 5.28 -2.18 -8.96
C PHE A 408 5.42 -3.61 -8.41
N ASP A 409 5.54 -4.63 -9.28
CA ASP A 409 5.81 -6.03 -8.91
C ASP A 409 7.24 -6.46 -9.28
N ILE A 410 7.80 -7.43 -8.55
CA ILE A 410 9.19 -7.87 -8.73
C ILE A 410 9.27 -8.96 -9.82
N SER A 411 9.27 -8.51 -11.08
CA SER A 411 9.26 -9.34 -12.29
C SER A 411 10.29 -8.88 -13.34
N ILE A 412 10.72 -9.82 -14.18
CA ILE A 412 11.34 -9.49 -15.48
C ILE A 412 10.28 -9.03 -16.49
N TRP A 413 10.72 -8.36 -17.55
CA TRP A 413 9.90 -8.04 -18.72
C TRP A 413 9.54 -9.31 -19.48
N THR A 414 8.24 -9.53 -19.71
CA THR A 414 7.72 -10.75 -20.40
C THR A 414 7.48 -10.54 -21.89
N MET A 415 7.84 -9.37 -22.41
CA MET A 415 7.72 -8.94 -23.80
C MET A 415 8.73 -7.79 -24.04
N SER A 416 9.09 -7.55 -25.30
CA SER A 416 9.91 -6.42 -25.72
C SER A 416 9.03 -5.23 -26.15
N ALA A 417 9.61 -4.03 -26.11
CA ALA A 417 8.98 -2.80 -26.58
C ALA A 417 9.89 -2.12 -27.61
N ARG A 418 9.37 -1.78 -28.80
CA ARG A 418 10.07 -1.00 -29.83
C ARG A 418 9.33 0.28 -30.15
N SER A 419 10.06 1.38 -30.30
CA SER A 419 9.51 2.64 -30.80
C SER A 419 9.14 2.52 -32.27
N LEU A 420 8.03 3.13 -32.67
CA LEU A 420 7.68 3.37 -34.07
C LEU A 420 8.06 4.79 -34.53
N GLY A 421 8.83 5.51 -33.70
CA GLY A 421 9.08 6.95 -33.77
C GLY A 421 8.27 7.63 -32.68
N ALA A 422 8.88 7.82 -31.51
CA ALA A 422 8.19 8.23 -30.29
C ALA A 422 9.06 9.07 -29.36
N ASP A 423 8.43 9.98 -28.63
CA ASP A 423 9.01 10.74 -27.53
C ASP A 423 8.46 10.14 -26.23
N ILE A 424 9.35 9.73 -25.32
CA ILE A 424 9.03 8.90 -24.15
C ILE A 424 9.67 9.47 -22.88
N SER A 425 8.84 9.73 -21.86
CA SER A 425 9.28 10.10 -20.52
C SER A 425 9.47 8.86 -19.64
N GLN A 426 10.53 8.84 -18.85
CA GLN A 426 10.96 7.68 -18.05
C GLN A 426 11.04 8.03 -16.56
N LEU A 427 10.34 7.28 -15.72
CA LEU A 427 10.41 7.41 -14.25
C LEU A 427 11.02 6.14 -13.62
N THR A 428 12.13 6.31 -12.91
CA THR A 428 12.74 5.23 -12.11
C THR A 428 12.15 5.20 -10.70
N TRP A 429 12.31 4.06 -10.01
CA TRP A 429 11.80 3.90 -8.65
C TRP A 429 12.37 4.94 -7.67
N ASP A 430 13.67 5.23 -7.77
CA ASP A 430 14.35 6.18 -6.88
C ASP A 430 13.86 7.63 -7.10
N ARG A 431 13.60 8.03 -8.35
CA ARG A 431 12.98 9.33 -8.67
C ARG A 431 11.58 9.44 -8.04
N LEU A 432 10.76 8.40 -8.13
CA LEU A 432 9.45 8.37 -7.47
C LEU A 432 9.56 8.37 -5.93
N LEU A 433 10.63 7.79 -5.36
CA LEU A 433 10.86 7.82 -3.92
C LEU A 433 11.23 9.22 -3.42
N SER A 434 12.13 9.93 -4.12
CA SER A 434 12.42 11.35 -3.82
C SER A 434 11.17 12.23 -3.93
N LEU A 435 10.30 11.98 -4.91
CA LEU A 435 9.02 12.69 -5.00
C LEU A 435 8.10 12.49 -3.80
N LYS A 436 8.24 11.40 -3.02
CA LYS A 436 7.37 11.14 -1.85
C LYS A 436 7.57 12.18 -0.73
N GLU A 437 8.78 12.72 -0.57
CA GLU A 437 9.07 13.78 0.40
C GLU A 437 8.30 15.06 0.05
N SER A 438 8.16 15.35 -1.25
CA SER A 438 7.37 16.47 -1.75
C SER A 438 5.87 16.20 -1.88
N CYS A 439 5.48 14.97 -2.18
CA CYS A 439 4.12 14.65 -2.60
C CYS A 439 3.72 13.29 -2.00
N PRO A 440 3.34 13.22 -0.71
CA PRO A 440 3.14 11.95 -0.02
C PRO A 440 2.15 10.99 -0.72
N ALA A 441 1.18 11.55 -1.45
CA ALA A 441 0.15 10.82 -2.20
C ALA A 441 0.55 10.41 -3.64
N ILE A 442 1.63 10.97 -4.23
CA ILE A 442 1.95 10.80 -5.67
C ILE A 442 2.11 9.33 -6.07
N ARG A 443 2.70 8.51 -5.19
CA ARG A 443 2.89 7.07 -5.42
C ARG A 443 1.56 6.33 -5.54
N THR A 444 0.55 6.69 -4.73
CA THR A 444 -0.78 6.07 -4.75
C THR A 444 -1.55 6.55 -5.98
N LYS A 445 -1.65 7.87 -6.18
CA LYS A 445 -2.26 8.50 -7.36
C LYS A 445 -1.71 7.93 -8.68
N LEU A 446 -0.39 7.75 -8.77
CA LEU A 446 0.28 7.17 -9.94
C LEU A 446 0.05 5.66 -10.08
N MET A 447 0.04 4.88 -8.99
CA MET A 447 -0.37 3.47 -9.03
C MET A 447 -1.79 3.33 -9.60
N ASP A 448 -2.73 4.15 -9.11
CA ASP A 448 -4.15 4.11 -9.51
C ASP A 448 -4.37 4.58 -10.94
N TYR A 449 -3.54 5.49 -11.45
CA TYR A 449 -3.51 5.82 -12.87
C TYR A 449 -2.88 4.70 -13.72
N CYS A 450 -1.78 4.09 -13.25
CA CYS A 450 -1.10 3.00 -13.96
C CYS A 450 -1.92 1.69 -14.03
N ASN A 451 -2.82 1.45 -13.07
CA ASN A 451 -3.67 0.25 -13.02
C ASN A 451 -4.50 0.04 -14.30
N GLN A 452 -4.92 1.11 -14.99
CA GLN A 452 -5.69 1.01 -16.23
C GLN A 452 -4.88 0.51 -17.45
N PHE A 453 -3.55 0.52 -17.37
CA PHE A 453 -2.64 0.08 -18.44
C PHE A 453 -1.97 -1.28 -18.18
N LYS A 454 -2.42 -2.05 -17.18
CA LYS A 454 -1.87 -3.39 -16.88
C LYS A 454 -2.09 -4.37 -18.04
N LEU A 455 -1.04 -5.14 -18.36
CA LEU A 455 -0.95 -5.99 -19.55
C LEU A 455 -1.78 -7.27 -19.41
N THR A 456 -2.22 -7.60 -18.19
CA THR A 456 -3.30 -8.57 -17.91
C THR A 456 -4.57 -8.31 -18.71
N ASN A 457 -4.79 -7.07 -19.16
CA ASN A 457 -5.99 -6.65 -19.88
C ASN A 457 -5.81 -6.66 -21.41
N ILE A 458 -4.66 -7.14 -21.92
CA ILE A 458 -4.46 -7.32 -23.38
C ILE A 458 -5.25 -8.55 -23.83
N THR A 459 -6.42 -8.30 -24.42
CA THR A 459 -7.04 -9.22 -25.37
C THR A 459 -6.12 -9.34 -26.59
N PHE A 460 -5.61 -10.54 -26.87
CA PHE A 460 -4.80 -10.77 -28.08
C PHE A 460 -5.72 -10.75 -29.32
N ASP A 461 -5.35 -9.99 -30.36
CA ASP A 461 -6.16 -9.82 -31.59
C ASP A 461 -6.46 -11.12 -32.37
N LYS A 462 -5.83 -12.24 -31.99
CA LYS A 462 -6.12 -13.57 -32.53
C LYS A 462 -6.44 -14.55 -31.41
N PRO A 463 -7.56 -15.31 -31.48
CA PRO A 463 -7.80 -16.41 -30.55
C PRO A 463 -6.70 -17.46 -30.71
N GLY A 464 -6.07 -17.83 -29.59
CA GLY A 464 -4.95 -18.78 -29.55
C GLY A 464 -3.55 -18.17 -29.48
N THR A 465 -3.35 -16.86 -29.77
CA THR A 465 -2.08 -16.22 -29.42
C THR A 465 -1.95 -16.09 -27.90
N THR A 466 -0.88 -16.64 -27.35
CA THR A 466 -0.53 -16.58 -25.93
C THR A 466 0.94 -16.18 -25.80
N ARG A 467 1.28 -15.33 -24.82
CA ARG A 467 2.68 -15.02 -24.49
C ARG A 467 3.49 -16.20 -23.92
N ARG A 468 2.87 -17.37 -23.71
CA ARG A 468 3.49 -18.57 -23.11
C ARG A 468 3.64 -19.69 -24.13
N ARG A 469 4.89 -20.11 -24.37
CA ARG A 469 5.30 -21.24 -25.24
C ARG A 469 4.64 -22.58 -24.91
N PHE A 470 4.14 -22.75 -23.68
CA PHE A 470 3.48 -23.96 -23.20
C PHE A 470 2.26 -23.61 -22.33
N GLU A 471 1.22 -24.43 -22.42
CA GLU A 471 0.03 -24.38 -21.57
C GLU A 471 0.37 -24.73 -20.11
N ARG A 472 -0.28 -24.04 -19.15
CA ARG A 472 -0.14 -24.27 -17.70
C ARG A 472 -1.42 -24.90 -17.13
N VAL A 473 -1.27 -26.07 -16.52
CA VAL A 473 -2.35 -26.77 -15.80
C VAL A 473 -2.28 -26.37 -14.33
N LYS A 474 -3.39 -25.86 -13.78
CA LYS A 474 -3.51 -25.59 -12.34
C LYS A 474 -3.62 -26.90 -11.57
N ILE A 475 -2.81 -27.07 -10.52
CA ILE A 475 -2.79 -28.30 -9.70
C ILE A 475 -2.15 -28.06 -8.33
N SER A 476 -2.80 -28.61 -7.30
CA SER A 476 -2.30 -28.62 -5.92
C SER A 476 -1.24 -29.71 -5.68
N GLY A 477 -0.34 -29.43 -4.74
CA GLY A 477 0.70 -30.35 -4.34
C GLY A 477 1.75 -29.70 -3.44
N LYS A 478 2.82 -30.42 -3.15
CA LYS A 478 4.00 -29.94 -2.42
C LYS A 478 5.21 -29.88 -3.33
N VAL A 479 5.93 -28.77 -3.28
CA VAL A 479 7.23 -28.60 -3.95
C VAL A 479 8.31 -28.52 -2.88
N ALA A 480 9.36 -29.33 -3.00
CA ALA A 480 10.60 -29.15 -2.24
C ALA A 480 11.64 -28.51 -3.16
N VAL A 481 12.26 -27.41 -2.71
CA VAL A 481 13.24 -26.62 -3.47
C VAL A 481 14.61 -26.77 -2.84
N ALA A 482 15.64 -27.00 -3.65
CA ALA A 482 17.04 -26.92 -3.27
C ALA A 482 17.77 -25.94 -4.21
N LEU A 483 18.63 -25.08 -3.65
CA LEU A 483 19.49 -24.17 -4.41
C LEU A 483 20.68 -24.94 -4.98
N VAL A 484 20.92 -24.83 -6.28
CA VAL A 484 22.09 -25.45 -6.92
C VAL A 484 23.29 -24.53 -6.70
N LYS A 485 24.09 -24.82 -5.68
CA LYS A 485 25.42 -24.21 -5.55
C LYS A 485 26.36 -24.79 -6.61
N ASN A 486 27.28 -23.96 -7.09
CA ASN A 486 28.38 -24.43 -7.92
C ASN A 486 29.28 -25.39 -7.13
N ILE A 487 29.72 -26.46 -7.79
CA ILE A 487 30.62 -27.52 -7.29
C ILE A 487 30.00 -28.44 -6.22
N GLY A 488 29.49 -29.58 -6.67
CA GLY A 488 29.46 -30.86 -5.92
C GLY A 488 28.48 -31.03 -4.76
N GLU A 489 28.28 -30.01 -3.92
CA GLU A 489 27.53 -30.13 -2.67
C GLU A 489 26.07 -29.64 -2.79
N GLU A 490 25.12 -30.57 -2.71
CA GLU A 490 23.70 -30.22 -2.56
C GLU A 490 23.45 -29.62 -1.16
N SER A 491 23.47 -28.29 -1.08
CA SER A 491 23.18 -27.58 0.17
C SER A 491 21.72 -27.80 0.56
N LEU A 492 21.50 -28.57 1.63
CA LEU A 492 20.21 -29.08 2.13
C LEU A 492 19.22 -28.02 2.68
N PHE A 493 19.14 -26.85 2.05
CA PHE A 493 18.12 -25.81 2.27
C PHE A 493 16.76 -26.20 1.65
N GLY A 494 16.29 -27.41 1.98
CA GLY A 494 15.07 -28.06 1.46
C GLY A 494 13.78 -27.35 1.86
N THR A 495 13.54 -26.18 1.30
CA THR A 495 12.40 -25.33 1.63
C THR A 495 11.16 -25.87 0.93
N LYS A 496 10.07 -26.08 1.69
CA LYS A 496 8.84 -26.72 1.20
C LYS A 496 7.75 -25.68 0.94
N GLY A 497 7.20 -25.71 -0.26
CA GLY A 497 6.12 -24.84 -0.73
C GLY A 497 4.92 -25.61 -1.26
N ASN A 498 3.90 -24.88 -1.70
CA ASN A 498 2.68 -25.45 -2.30
C ASN A 498 2.70 -25.19 -3.81
N LEU A 499 2.40 -26.21 -4.62
CA LEU A 499 2.26 -26.06 -6.07
C LEU A 499 0.99 -25.27 -6.41
N ILE A 500 1.05 -24.46 -7.47
CA ILE A 500 -0.07 -23.65 -7.99
C ILE A 500 -0.41 -24.09 -9.41
N ASP A 501 0.60 -24.15 -10.29
CA ASP A 501 0.46 -24.63 -11.66
C ASP A 501 1.76 -25.28 -12.17
N ILE A 502 1.63 -26.10 -13.22
CA ILE A 502 2.75 -26.73 -13.93
C ILE A 502 2.52 -26.70 -15.46
N SER A 503 3.61 -26.61 -16.21
CA SER A 503 3.65 -26.70 -17.67
C SER A 503 4.87 -27.50 -18.12
N ARG A 504 4.94 -27.79 -19.42
CA ARG A 504 6.14 -28.41 -20.01
C ARG A 504 7.42 -27.59 -19.84
N GLY A 505 7.34 -26.26 -19.71
CA GLY A 505 8.51 -25.37 -19.62
C GLY A 505 8.78 -24.78 -18.23
N GLY A 506 7.99 -25.11 -17.20
CA GLY A 506 8.15 -24.51 -15.87
C GLY A 506 6.89 -24.60 -15.01
N LEU A 507 6.95 -24.07 -13.80
CA LEU A 507 5.86 -24.14 -12.80
C LEU A 507 5.71 -22.85 -11.99
N ALA A 508 4.70 -22.80 -11.13
CA ALA A 508 4.53 -21.79 -10.08
C ALA A 508 4.22 -22.45 -8.73
N PHE A 509 4.76 -21.90 -7.64
CA PHE A 509 4.58 -22.40 -6.29
C PHE A 509 4.72 -21.30 -5.23
N SER A 510 4.08 -21.44 -4.07
CA SER A 510 4.19 -20.47 -2.97
C SER A 510 5.24 -20.87 -1.93
N LEU A 511 6.04 -19.91 -1.46
CA LEU A 511 6.99 -20.03 -0.36
C LEU A 511 6.90 -18.86 0.63
N ARG A 512 7.22 -19.14 1.89
CA ARG A 512 7.16 -18.19 3.02
C ARG A 512 8.54 -17.68 3.40
N PHE A 513 8.74 -16.36 3.43
CA PHE A 513 10.03 -15.73 3.75
C PHE A 513 9.89 -14.70 4.87
N SER A 514 10.49 -14.96 6.03
CA SER A 514 10.42 -14.07 7.20
C SER A 514 10.93 -12.63 6.99
N LYS A 515 11.65 -12.36 5.88
CA LYS A 515 12.08 -11.02 5.44
C LYS A 515 11.99 -10.93 3.91
N LYS A 516 11.40 -9.86 3.37
CA LYS A 516 11.25 -9.61 1.91
C LYS A 516 12.55 -9.75 1.13
N LYS A 517 13.69 -9.32 1.69
CA LYS A 517 15.03 -9.44 1.09
C LYS A 517 15.38 -10.89 0.69
N ASN A 518 14.90 -11.88 1.43
CA ASN A 518 15.21 -13.29 1.19
C ASN A 518 14.40 -13.86 0.00
N ALA A 519 13.17 -13.37 -0.22
CA ALA A 519 12.38 -13.72 -1.40
C ALA A 519 13.01 -13.15 -2.67
N VAL A 520 13.42 -11.87 -2.62
CA VAL A 520 14.11 -11.19 -3.74
C VAL A 520 15.43 -11.88 -4.11
N ALA A 521 16.18 -12.38 -3.11
CA ALA A 521 17.44 -13.08 -3.34
C ALA A 521 17.32 -14.41 -4.12
N LEU A 522 16.11 -14.96 -4.31
CA LEU A 522 15.89 -16.12 -5.18
C LEU A 522 15.77 -15.77 -6.67
N LEU A 523 15.52 -14.51 -7.03
CA LEU A 523 15.36 -14.12 -8.42
C LEU A 523 16.66 -14.38 -9.20
N GLY A 524 16.56 -15.06 -10.35
CA GLY A 524 17.71 -15.45 -11.17
C GLY A 524 18.53 -16.64 -10.67
N GLN A 525 18.19 -17.24 -9.51
CA GLN A 525 18.93 -18.40 -8.98
C GLN A 525 18.57 -19.70 -9.71
N ASP A 526 19.56 -20.58 -9.89
CA ASP A 526 19.36 -21.97 -10.28
C ASP A 526 18.86 -22.82 -9.09
N VAL A 527 17.76 -23.53 -9.29
CA VAL A 527 17.16 -24.43 -8.30
C VAL A 527 16.84 -25.79 -8.91
N ASN A 528 16.96 -26.83 -8.08
CA ASN A 528 16.40 -28.15 -8.33
C ASN A 528 15.08 -28.27 -7.54
N VAL A 529 13.99 -28.66 -8.19
CA VAL A 529 12.68 -28.84 -7.54
C VAL A 529 12.20 -30.28 -7.64
N THR A 530 11.74 -30.80 -6.50
CA THR A 530 10.99 -32.06 -6.41
C THR A 530 9.52 -31.75 -6.21
N VAL A 531 8.69 -32.07 -7.19
CA VAL A 531 7.24 -31.89 -7.16
C VAL A 531 6.56 -33.19 -6.74
N ARG A 532 5.64 -33.13 -5.79
CA ARG A 532 4.66 -34.19 -5.48
C ARG A 532 3.27 -33.58 -5.56
N THR A 533 2.38 -34.16 -6.33
CA THR A 533 1.00 -33.69 -6.48
C THR A 533 0.05 -34.52 -5.65
N ASP A 534 -1.09 -33.94 -5.29
CA ASP A 534 -2.08 -34.64 -4.46
C ASP A 534 -2.83 -35.75 -5.23
N LEU A 535 -2.57 -35.88 -6.54
CA LEU A 535 -3.21 -36.79 -7.48
C LEU A 535 -2.29 -37.93 -7.99
N SER A 536 -1.01 -37.97 -7.59
CA SER A 536 -0.05 -38.95 -8.12
C SER A 536 1.02 -39.30 -7.08
N PRO A 537 1.30 -40.61 -6.83
CA PRO A 537 2.38 -41.00 -5.92
C PRO A 537 3.78 -40.75 -6.52
N HIS A 538 3.87 -40.48 -7.83
CA HIS A 538 5.13 -40.24 -8.52
C HIS A 538 5.61 -38.80 -8.34
N SER A 539 6.83 -38.62 -7.78
CA SER A 539 7.47 -37.31 -7.72
C SER A 539 8.26 -37.01 -8.99
N VAL A 540 8.05 -35.82 -9.56
CA VAL A 540 8.82 -35.31 -10.71
C VAL A 540 9.95 -34.40 -10.22
N GLN A 541 11.16 -34.57 -10.75
CA GLN A 541 12.32 -33.70 -10.46
C GLN A 541 12.78 -32.96 -11.72
N ARG A 542 13.08 -31.65 -11.58
CA ARG A 542 13.70 -30.82 -12.63
C ARG A 542 14.54 -29.67 -12.07
N LYS A 543 15.59 -29.32 -12.81
CA LYS A 543 16.38 -28.09 -12.63
C LYS A 543 15.80 -26.93 -13.44
N GLY A 544 16.05 -25.69 -13.01
CA GLY A 544 15.51 -24.49 -13.63
C GLY A 544 15.89 -23.21 -12.91
N VAL A 545 15.55 -22.07 -13.53
CA VAL A 545 15.89 -20.71 -13.04
C VAL A 545 14.62 -20.01 -12.57
N ILE A 546 14.72 -19.28 -11.45
CA ILE A 546 13.63 -18.42 -10.97
C ILE A 546 13.54 -17.15 -11.82
N LYS A 547 12.37 -16.89 -12.43
CA LYS A 547 12.14 -15.78 -13.37
C LYS A 547 11.27 -14.64 -12.81
N ALA A 548 10.44 -14.89 -11.80
CA ALA A 548 9.68 -13.85 -11.10
C ALA A 548 9.35 -14.26 -9.66
N VAL A 549 9.22 -13.29 -8.76
CA VAL A 549 8.88 -13.49 -7.34
C VAL A 549 7.79 -12.48 -6.95
N GLN A 550 6.53 -12.93 -6.99
CA GLN A 550 5.35 -12.11 -6.74
C GLN A 550 4.91 -12.26 -5.28
N CYS A 551 4.73 -11.17 -4.54
CA CYS A 551 4.22 -11.23 -3.18
C CYS A 551 2.69 -11.33 -3.21
N HIS A 552 2.12 -12.37 -2.57
CA HIS A 552 0.66 -12.56 -2.48
C HIS A 552 0.12 -12.35 -1.06
N ASP A 553 0.97 -12.43 -0.03
CA ASP A 553 0.59 -12.08 1.33
C ASP A 553 1.76 -11.36 2.04
N PHE A 554 1.66 -10.04 2.19
CA PHE A 554 2.62 -9.21 2.91
C PHE A 554 2.54 -9.37 4.44
N VAL A 555 1.46 -9.95 4.97
CA VAL A 555 1.20 -10.14 6.41
C VAL A 555 1.64 -11.53 6.88
N GLY A 556 1.33 -12.56 6.10
CA GLY A 556 1.86 -13.92 6.24
C GLY A 556 3.31 -14.05 5.77
N ASN A 557 3.79 -13.17 4.87
CA ASN A 557 5.11 -13.22 4.22
C ASN A 557 5.22 -14.34 3.16
N ASP A 558 4.14 -14.58 2.40
CA ASP A 558 4.06 -15.61 1.34
C ASP A 558 4.18 -15.02 -0.08
N TYR A 559 4.97 -15.69 -0.91
CA TYR A 559 5.38 -15.25 -2.25
C TYR A 559 5.19 -16.38 -3.26
N THR A 560 4.53 -16.10 -4.40
CA THR A 560 4.50 -16.98 -5.57
C THR A 560 5.80 -16.83 -6.35
N ILE A 561 6.47 -17.96 -6.57
CA ILE A 561 7.72 -18.05 -7.31
C ILE A 561 7.44 -18.72 -8.65
N HIS A 562 7.85 -18.08 -9.74
CA HIS A 562 7.78 -18.62 -11.09
C HIS A 562 9.14 -19.15 -11.53
N MET A 563 9.18 -20.42 -11.93
CA MET A 563 10.38 -21.12 -12.37
C MET A 563 10.23 -21.53 -13.84
N GLU A 564 11.29 -21.35 -14.63
CA GLU A 564 11.46 -21.91 -15.97
C GLU A 564 12.43 -23.11 -15.89
N PHE A 565 12.10 -24.24 -16.50
CA PHE A 565 12.97 -25.43 -16.49
C PHE A 565 14.14 -25.28 -17.48
N GLN A 566 15.32 -25.79 -17.10
CA GLN A 566 16.46 -25.93 -18.01
C GLN A 566 16.14 -26.95 -19.13
N GLU A 567 15.44 -28.03 -18.78
CA GLU A 567 14.96 -29.07 -19.71
C GLU A 567 13.44 -29.24 -19.59
N THR A 568 12.73 -29.20 -20.72
CA THR A 568 11.26 -29.30 -20.73
C THR A 568 10.77 -30.69 -20.34
N LEU A 569 9.66 -30.78 -19.59
CA LEU A 569 8.94 -32.03 -19.39
C LEU A 569 8.34 -32.54 -20.71
N SER A 570 8.33 -33.86 -20.87
CA SER A 570 7.52 -34.53 -21.87
C SER A 570 6.03 -34.41 -21.54
N SER A 571 5.16 -34.58 -22.53
CA SER A 571 3.71 -34.59 -22.30
C SER A 571 3.28 -35.73 -21.37
N ALA A 572 3.99 -36.87 -21.39
CA ALA A 572 3.73 -38.02 -20.53
C ALA A 572 4.03 -37.71 -19.05
N GLU A 573 5.17 -37.07 -18.75
CA GLU A 573 5.51 -36.65 -17.37
C GLU A 573 4.52 -35.63 -16.82
N VAL A 574 4.03 -34.69 -17.66
CA VAL A 574 2.97 -33.76 -17.24
C VAL A 574 1.67 -34.52 -16.96
N SER A 575 1.24 -35.45 -17.83
CA SER A 575 0.07 -36.31 -17.59
C SER A 575 0.18 -37.14 -16.31
N GLN A 576 1.34 -37.73 -16.04
CA GLN A 576 1.62 -38.52 -14.85
C GLN A 576 1.67 -37.67 -13.57
N ALA A 577 2.17 -36.43 -13.66
CA ALA A 577 2.13 -35.47 -12.56
C ALA A 577 0.69 -35.02 -12.23
N ILE A 578 -0.18 -34.85 -13.23
CA ILE A 578 -1.57 -34.42 -13.02
C ILE A 578 -2.56 -35.56 -12.73
N GLY A 579 -2.06 -36.78 -12.46
CA GLY A 579 -2.89 -37.95 -12.15
C GLY A 579 -3.77 -38.46 -13.29
N ARG A 580 -3.59 -37.94 -14.52
CA ARG A 580 -4.32 -38.40 -15.71
C ARG A 580 -3.64 -39.63 -16.29
N ILE A 581 -3.91 -40.77 -15.67
CA ILE A 581 -3.76 -42.09 -16.30
C ILE A 581 -4.70 -42.12 -17.53
N ARG A 582 -4.24 -42.78 -18.60
CA ARG A 582 -4.98 -42.95 -19.87
C ARG A 582 -5.94 -44.15 -19.80
#